data_AF-A0A358PDA8-F1
#
_entry.id   AF-A0A358PDA8-F1
#
_cell.length_a   1.000
_cell.length_b   1.000
_cell.length_c   1.000
_cell.angle_alpha   90.00
_cell.angle_beta   90.00
_cell.angle_gamma   90.00
#
_symmetry.space_group_name_H-M   'P 1'
#
loop_
_entity.id
_entity.type
_entity.pdbx_description
1 polymer ?
#
loop_
_entity_poly.entity_id
_entity_poly.type
_entity_poly.pdbx_seq_one_letter_code
_entity_poly.pdbx_strand_id
1 'polypeptide(L)'
;MDTNHQTLIAQLLDAAQTAGADGADAMLARGQSNNISLRLGKVEASERSEDFDIGLRVFIGQRTASISTSQLDPENIKNLAERAVAMAKLAPEDPYVRLATDAEIAKTIPDLDMFDETMPESERLRERAARAEDAALSHKGIKTSDGADAGHSIVDVLIGTSNGFLAGYKRSSHGVSTVVIAEQDGHMERDYDYSAAVYESDLQPAEEVGNNAASRTLARLGAQKPKTGKFPVIYDRRVAASLVGTMAGAINGAAISRGTSFLKDSLGKQVTSKGLCFVDDPLRSRGLGSRLFDGEGLAG
;
A
#
# COMPACT_ATOMS: atom_id res chain seq x y z
N MET A 1 -2.04 -18.27 10.66
CA MET A 1 -1.04 -18.41 9.58
C MET A 1 -1.14 -19.81 9.02
N ASP A 2 -0.92 -19.98 7.72
CA ASP A 2 -0.85 -21.30 7.09
C ASP A 2 0.50 -21.96 7.41
N THR A 3 0.47 -23.10 8.09
CA THR A 3 1.67 -23.88 8.48
C THR A 3 2.50 -24.29 7.26
N ASN A 4 1.87 -24.40 6.09
CA ASN A 4 2.57 -24.70 4.84
C ASN A 4 3.48 -23.54 4.39
N HIS A 5 3.03 -22.28 4.52
CA HIS A 5 3.83 -21.11 4.13
C HIS A 5 5.04 -20.88 5.04
N GLN A 6 4.91 -21.14 6.35
CA GLN A 6 6.05 -21.11 7.27
C GLN A 6 7.09 -22.17 6.90
N THR A 7 6.62 -23.36 6.52
CA THR A 7 7.50 -24.45 6.07
C THR A 7 8.24 -24.06 4.79
N LEU A 8 7.57 -23.41 3.83
CA LEU A 8 8.21 -22.93 2.59
C LEU A 8 9.29 -21.88 2.85
N ILE A 9 9.02 -20.90 3.73
CA ILE A 9 10.03 -19.90 4.13
C ILE A 9 11.24 -20.59 4.77
N ALA A 10 11.02 -21.51 5.71
CA ALA A 10 12.10 -22.25 6.34
C ALA A 10 12.93 -23.06 5.33
N GLN A 11 12.27 -23.79 4.43
CA GLN A 11 12.94 -24.56 3.37
C GLN A 11 13.80 -23.67 2.45
N LEU A 12 13.31 -22.48 2.11
CA LEU A 12 14.04 -21.55 1.25
C LEU A 12 15.27 -20.96 1.94
N LEU A 13 15.15 -20.62 3.23
CA LEU A 13 16.28 -20.16 4.05
C LEU A 13 17.33 -21.27 4.24
N ASP A 14 16.90 -22.49 4.54
CA ASP A 14 17.77 -23.67 4.70
C ASP A 14 18.50 -23.98 3.38
N ALA A 15 17.80 -23.90 2.25
CA ALA A 15 18.38 -24.09 0.92
C ALA A 15 19.44 -23.02 0.61
N ALA A 16 19.18 -21.76 0.96
CA ALA A 16 20.14 -20.66 0.78
C ALA A 16 21.41 -20.86 1.61
N GLN A 17 21.29 -21.24 2.89
CA GLN A 17 22.43 -21.54 3.75
C GLN A 17 23.21 -22.76 3.25
N THR A 18 22.50 -23.82 2.84
CA THR A 18 23.12 -25.03 2.25
C THR A 18 23.90 -24.72 0.97
N ALA A 19 23.39 -23.81 0.13
CA ALA A 19 24.06 -23.34 -1.08
C ALA A 19 25.30 -22.45 -0.79
N GLY A 20 25.46 -21.98 0.44
CA GLY A 20 26.63 -21.21 0.90
C GLY A 20 26.37 -19.72 1.10
N ALA A 21 25.15 -19.32 1.44
CA ALA A 21 24.87 -18.00 1.99
C ALA A 21 25.31 -17.91 3.47
N ASP A 22 25.92 -16.80 3.86
CA ASP A 22 26.25 -16.51 5.27
C ASP A 22 24.99 -16.08 6.05
N GLY A 23 24.03 -15.48 5.34
CA GLY A 23 22.72 -15.12 5.85
C GLY A 23 21.70 -14.98 4.72
N ALA A 24 20.43 -15.04 5.05
CA ALA A 24 19.33 -14.83 4.13
C ALA A 24 18.09 -14.26 4.82
N ASP A 25 17.26 -13.57 4.06
CA ASP A 25 15.87 -13.27 4.39
C ASP A 25 14.95 -13.68 3.23
N ALA A 26 13.73 -14.03 3.57
CA ALA A 26 12.70 -14.44 2.62
C ALA A 26 11.37 -13.77 2.98
N MET A 27 10.65 -13.34 1.96
CA MET A 27 9.33 -12.71 2.10
C MET A 27 8.35 -13.40 1.17
N LEU A 28 7.23 -13.85 1.72
CA LEU A 28 6.09 -14.35 0.98
C LEU A 28 4.96 -13.32 1.06
N ALA A 29 4.39 -13.00 -0.09
CA ALA A 29 3.22 -12.17 -0.20
C ALA A 29 2.15 -12.90 -1.01
N ARG A 30 0.92 -12.96 -0.48
CA ARG A 30 -0.25 -13.43 -1.21
C ARG A 30 -1.31 -12.34 -1.21
N GLY A 31 -1.81 -12.00 -2.38
CA GLY A 31 -2.89 -11.04 -2.57
C GLY A 31 -4.13 -11.76 -3.08
N GLN A 32 -5.31 -11.36 -2.60
CA GLN A 32 -6.58 -11.69 -3.23
C GLN A 32 -7.40 -10.42 -3.32
N SER A 33 -8.05 -10.17 -4.47
CA SER A 33 -8.98 -9.06 -4.59
C SER A 33 -10.22 -9.43 -5.41
N ASN A 34 -11.33 -8.76 -5.10
CA ASN A 34 -12.57 -8.78 -5.85
C ASN A 34 -12.99 -7.31 -6.06
N ASN A 35 -13.18 -6.90 -7.31
CA ASN A 35 -13.57 -5.55 -7.67
C ASN A 35 -14.71 -5.56 -8.69
N ILE A 36 -15.72 -4.72 -8.46
CA ILE A 36 -16.81 -4.47 -9.39
C ILE A 36 -16.77 -3.02 -9.82
N SER A 37 -16.76 -2.80 -11.14
CA SER A 37 -16.84 -1.48 -11.76
C SER A 37 -18.16 -1.35 -12.50
N LEU A 38 -18.89 -0.27 -12.21
CA LEU A 38 -20.15 0.09 -12.84
C LEU A 38 -19.99 1.39 -13.62
N ARG A 39 -20.81 1.55 -14.66
CA ARG A 39 -21.05 2.83 -15.31
C ARG A 39 -22.50 2.91 -15.76
N LEU A 40 -23.18 3.97 -15.34
CA LEU A 40 -24.59 4.23 -15.66
C LEU A 40 -25.48 3.01 -15.33
N GLY A 41 -25.27 2.42 -14.15
CA GLY A 41 -25.99 1.26 -13.64
C GLY A 41 -25.67 -0.07 -14.32
N LYS A 42 -24.73 -0.10 -15.27
CA LYS A 42 -24.30 -1.32 -15.97
C LYS A 42 -22.93 -1.76 -15.48
N VAL A 43 -22.73 -3.06 -15.31
CA VAL A 43 -21.42 -3.63 -14.97
C VAL A 43 -20.50 -3.50 -16.19
N GLU A 44 -19.38 -2.80 -16.00
CA GLU A 44 -18.31 -2.70 -17.00
C GLU A 44 -17.23 -3.77 -16.76
N ALA A 45 -16.89 -4.01 -15.49
CA ALA A 45 -15.90 -5.01 -15.11
C ALA A 45 -16.29 -5.73 -13.81
N SER A 46 -15.93 -7.00 -13.75
CA SER A 46 -16.01 -7.83 -12.54
C SER A 46 -14.74 -8.65 -12.48
N GLU A 47 -13.80 -8.23 -11.64
CA GLU A 47 -12.45 -8.77 -11.60
C GLU A 47 -12.20 -9.48 -10.28
N ARG A 48 -11.64 -10.69 -10.38
CA ARG A 48 -11.07 -11.40 -9.25
C ARG A 48 -9.62 -11.70 -9.56
N SER A 49 -8.73 -11.30 -8.67
CA SER A 49 -7.31 -11.59 -8.78
C SER A 49 -6.83 -12.37 -7.57
N GLU A 50 -5.85 -13.23 -7.81
CA GLU A 50 -5.09 -13.91 -6.79
C GLU A 50 -3.63 -13.94 -7.23
N ASP A 51 -2.79 -13.34 -6.40
CA ASP A 51 -1.37 -13.22 -6.65
C ASP A 51 -0.61 -13.91 -5.52
N PHE A 52 0.51 -14.51 -5.87
CA PHE A 52 1.40 -15.17 -4.93
C PHE A 52 2.83 -15.01 -5.40
N ASP A 53 3.68 -14.47 -4.54
CA ASP A 53 5.11 -14.32 -4.79
C ASP A 53 5.92 -14.63 -3.53
N ILE A 54 7.08 -15.26 -3.73
CA ILE A 54 8.11 -15.40 -2.71
C ILE A 54 9.40 -14.75 -3.22
N GLY A 55 10.02 -13.95 -2.37
CA GLY A 55 11.33 -13.34 -2.57
C GLY A 55 12.35 -13.95 -1.62
N LEU A 56 13.58 -14.09 -2.09
CA LEU A 56 14.76 -14.49 -1.33
C LEU A 56 15.86 -13.45 -1.54
N ARG A 57 16.39 -12.88 -0.45
CA ARG A 57 17.63 -12.10 -0.44
C ARG A 57 18.68 -12.89 0.32
N VAL A 58 19.85 -13.06 -0.29
CA VAL A 58 21.00 -13.75 0.32
C VAL A 58 22.17 -12.80 0.55
N PHE A 59 23.01 -13.13 1.50
CA PHE A 59 24.19 -12.39 1.91
C PHE A 59 25.40 -13.32 1.93
N ILE A 60 26.51 -12.89 1.32
CA ILE A 60 27.80 -13.59 1.31
C ILE A 60 28.90 -12.55 1.59
N GLY A 61 29.36 -12.50 2.83
CA GLY A 61 30.14 -11.40 3.37
C GLY A 61 29.40 -10.08 3.19
N GLN A 62 30.01 -9.15 2.45
CA GLN A 62 29.44 -7.84 2.11
C GLN A 62 28.80 -7.82 0.71
N ARG A 63 28.42 -8.98 0.17
CA ARG A 63 27.72 -9.09 -1.13
C ARG A 63 26.29 -9.54 -0.90
N THR A 64 25.37 -9.02 -1.70
CA THR A 64 23.96 -9.42 -1.65
C THR A 64 23.39 -9.66 -3.04
N ALA A 65 22.35 -10.50 -3.11
CA ALA A 65 21.51 -10.64 -4.28
C ALA A 65 20.08 -10.99 -3.85
N SER A 66 19.11 -10.51 -4.62
CA SER A 66 17.69 -10.82 -4.43
C SER A 66 17.12 -11.48 -5.68
N ILE A 67 16.24 -12.45 -5.48
CA ILE A 67 15.49 -13.12 -6.53
C ILE A 67 14.07 -13.43 -6.05
N SER A 68 13.10 -13.50 -6.95
CA SER A 68 11.72 -13.86 -6.63
C SER A 68 11.14 -14.86 -7.63
N THR A 69 10.10 -15.56 -7.21
CA THR A 69 9.37 -16.54 -8.00
C THR A 69 7.94 -16.70 -7.48
N SER A 70 7.03 -17.12 -8.35
CA SER A 70 5.69 -17.60 -7.99
C SER A 70 5.57 -19.13 -8.01
N GLN A 71 6.64 -19.84 -8.42
CA GLN A 71 6.71 -21.31 -8.46
C GLN A 71 7.42 -21.86 -7.22
N LEU A 72 6.76 -22.77 -6.50
CA LEU A 72 7.15 -23.23 -5.16
C LEU A 72 7.47 -24.73 -5.05
N ASP A 73 7.65 -25.43 -6.17
CA ASP A 73 8.04 -26.83 -6.10
C ASP A 73 9.44 -26.98 -5.46
N PRO A 74 9.71 -28.10 -4.75
CA PRO A 74 10.97 -28.27 -4.01
C PRO A 74 12.24 -28.14 -4.86
N GLU A 75 12.17 -28.55 -6.13
CA GLU A 75 13.29 -28.44 -7.06
C GLU A 75 13.56 -26.97 -7.39
N ASN A 76 12.51 -26.19 -7.67
CA ASN A 76 12.63 -24.76 -7.92
C ASN A 76 13.15 -23.99 -6.70
N ILE A 77 12.73 -24.33 -5.47
CA ILE A 77 13.25 -23.70 -4.23
C ILE A 77 14.78 -23.85 -4.16
N LYS A 78 15.27 -25.07 -4.39
CA LYS A 78 16.72 -25.35 -4.38
C LYS A 78 17.44 -24.58 -5.49
N ASN A 79 16.94 -24.65 -6.71
CA ASN A 79 17.54 -23.96 -7.86
C ASN A 79 17.56 -22.43 -7.67
N LEU A 80 16.51 -21.87 -7.08
CA LEU A 80 16.38 -20.45 -6.77
C LEU A 80 17.46 -20.00 -5.77
N ALA A 81 17.65 -20.78 -4.70
CA ALA A 81 18.67 -20.54 -3.69
C ALA A 81 20.08 -20.61 -4.26
N GLU A 82 20.41 -21.66 -5.03
CA GLU A 82 21.71 -21.81 -5.69
C GLU A 82 22.00 -20.63 -6.64
N ARG A 83 20.98 -20.21 -7.41
CA ARG A 83 21.09 -19.06 -8.29
C ARG A 83 21.29 -17.74 -7.53
N ALA A 84 20.56 -17.52 -6.44
CA ALA A 84 20.72 -16.33 -5.61
C ALA A 84 22.15 -16.23 -5.06
N VAL A 85 22.69 -17.34 -4.55
CA VAL A 85 24.07 -17.43 -4.05
C VAL A 85 25.09 -17.17 -5.17
N ALA A 86 24.88 -17.78 -6.34
CA ALA A 86 25.76 -17.54 -7.50
C ALA A 86 25.76 -16.06 -7.93
N MET A 87 24.59 -15.41 -7.93
CA MET A 87 24.47 -13.99 -8.19
C MET A 87 25.19 -13.14 -7.14
N ALA A 88 25.01 -13.45 -5.85
CA ALA A 88 25.67 -12.72 -4.76
C ALA A 88 27.20 -12.84 -4.85
N LYS A 89 27.75 -14.00 -5.23
CA LYS A 89 29.21 -14.18 -5.42
C LYS A 89 29.78 -13.27 -6.52
N LEU A 90 28.96 -12.88 -7.51
CA LEU A 90 29.36 -12.00 -8.62
C LEU A 90 29.07 -10.52 -8.36
N ALA A 91 28.29 -10.21 -7.31
CA ALA A 91 27.95 -8.85 -6.96
C ALA A 91 29.17 -8.09 -6.39
N PRO A 92 29.23 -6.76 -6.58
CA PRO A 92 30.21 -5.92 -5.90
C PRO A 92 29.98 -5.97 -4.38
N GLU A 93 31.04 -5.72 -3.61
CA GLU A 93 30.90 -5.57 -2.16
C GLU A 93 30.25 -4.22 -1.84
N ASP A 94 29.31 -4.24 -0.90
CA ASP A 94 28.67 -3.09 -0.27
C ASP A 94 28.94 -3.14 1.24
N PRO A 95 29.74 -2.22 1.80
CA PRO A 95 30.09 -2.27 3.21
C PRO A 95 28.94 -1.95 4.17
N TYR A 96 27.78 -1.52 3.66
CA TYR A 96 26.61 -1.18 4.47
C TYR A 96 25.58 -2.30 4.50
N VAL A 97 25.72 -3.34 3.66
CA VAL A 97 24.74 -4.41 3.55
C VAL A 97 24.87 -5.40 4.71
N ARG A 98 23.76 -5.68 5.38
CA ARG A 98 23.69 -6.67 6.46
C ARG A 98 22.25 -7.05 6.74
N LEU A 99 22.07 -8.16 7.43
CA LEU A 99 20.82 -8.46 8.13
C LEU A 99 20.67 -7.61 9.39
N ALA A 100 19.43 -7.44 9.82
CA ALA A 100 19.12 -6.97 11.16
C ALA A 100 19.78 -7.87 12.20
N THR A 101 20.28 -7.30 13.29
CA THR A 101 20.84 -8.07 14.41
C THR A 101 19.74 -8.59 15.33
N ASP A 102 20.06 -9.56 16.17
CA ASP A 102 19.12 -10.10 17.17
C ASP A 102 18.57 -9.02 18.11
N ALA A 103 19.28 -7.92 18.33
CA ALA A 103 18.80 -6.81 19.15
C ALA A 103 17.83 -5.87 18.40
N GLU A 104 17.87 -5.86 17.07
CA GLU A 104 17.05 -5.00 16.21
C GLU A 104 15.74 -5.67 15.78
N ILE A 105 15.74 -6.99 15.61
CA ILE A 105 14.53 -7.72 15.19
C ILE A 105 13.42 -7.59 16.23
N ALA A 106 12.17 -7.46 15.75
CA ALA A 106 11.00 -7.33 16.60
C ALA A 106 10.83 -8.56 17.51
N LYS A 107 10.69 -8.32 18.82
CA LYS A 107 10.49 -9.36 19.84
C LYS A 107 9.03 -9.59 20.19
N THR A 108 8.20 -8.59 19.95
CA THR A 108 6.77 -8.61 20.22
C THR A 108 6.07 -8.08 18.99
N ILE A 109 5.08 -8.83 18.50
CA ILE A 109 4.26 -8.44 17.35
C ILE A 109 2.94 -7.93 17.92
N PRO A 110 2.62 -6.63 17.79
CA PRO A 110 1.38 -6.09 18.33
C PRO A 110 0.17 -6.62 17.54
N ASP A 111 -0.98 -6.66 18.20
CA ASP A 111 -2.27 -6.83 17.53
C ASP A 111 -2.86 -5.46 17.22
N LEU A 112 -2.97 -5.14 15.93
CA LEU A 112 -3.46 -3.85 15.44
C LEU A 112 -4.84 -3.96 14.79
N ASP A 113 -5.54 -5.09 14.92
CA ASP A 113 -6.88 -5.30 14.34
C ASP A 113 -6.90 -4.97 12.84
N MET A 114 -6.01 -5.61 12.06
CA MET A 114 -5.78 -5.26 10.65
C MET A 114 -6.59 -6.11 9.65
N PHE A 115 -7.45 -7.02 10.13
CA PHE A 115 -8.09 -8.01 9.26
C PHE A 115 -9.56 -8.21 9.63
N ASP A 116 -10.43 -7.76 8.74
CA ASP A 116 -11.86 -8.06 8.72
C ASP A 116 -12.09 -9.42 8.07
N GLU A 117 -12.83 -10.29 8.78
CA GLU A 117 -13.23 -11.61 8.27
C GLU A 117 -14.34 -11.53 7.21
N THR A 118 -14.94 -10.35 7.02
CA THR A 118 -16.03 -10.14 6.08
C THR A 118 -15.56 -10.30 4.63
N MET A 119 -16.12 -11.30 3.94
CA MET A 119 -15.88 -11.59 2.53
C MET A 119 -17.12 -11.20 1.70
N PRO A 120 -17.21 -9.98 1.15
CA PRO A 120 -18.37 -9.57 0.38
C PRO A 120 -18.43 -10.32 -0.96
N GLU A 121 -19.57 -10.94 -1.23
CA GLU A 121 -19.90 -11.48 -2.54
C GLU A 121 -19.95 -10.38 -3.61
N SER A 122 -19.70 -10.73 -4.86
CA SER A 122 -19.70 -9.77 -5.99
C SER A 122 -20.99 -8.97 -6.09
N GLU A 123 -22.15 -9.56 -5.73
CA GLU A 123 -23.42 -8.85 -5.74
C GLU A 123 -23.48 -7.73 -4.69
N ARG A 124 -22.93 -7.96 -3.49
CA ARG A 124 -22.84 -6.93 -2.44
C ARG A 124 -21.93 -5.78 -2.85
N LEU A 125 -20.83 -6.09 -3.56
CA LEU A 125 -19.95 -5.06 -4.13
C LEU A 125 -20.67 -4.28 -5.24
N ARG A 126 -21.39 -4.96 -6.13
CA ARG A 126 -22.21 -4.35 -7.18
C ARG A 126 -23.23 -3.38 -6.58
N GLU A 127 -24.00 -3.81 -5.58
CA GLU A 127 -24.97 -2.97 -4.89
C GLU A 127 -24.31 -1.76 -4.21
N ARG A 128 -23.12 -1.94 -3.62
CA ARG A 128 -22.37 -0.83 -3.00
C ARG A 128 -21.95 0.21 -4.04
N ALA A 129 -21.36 -0.21 -5.16
CA ALA A 129 -20.99 0.70 -6.25
C ALA A 129 -22.21 1.41 -6.83
N ALA A 130 -23.33 0.68 -7.03
CA ALA A 130 -24.56 1.22 -7.58
C ALA A 130 -25.14 2.32 -6.67
N ARG A 131 -25.19 2.09 -5.36
CA ARG A 131 -25.69 3.10 -4.40
C ARG A 131 -24.85 4.38 -4.40
N ALA A 132 -23.54 4.29 -4.60
CA ALA A 132 -22.70 5.48 -4.75
C ALA A 132 -22.97 6.22 -6.06
N GLU A 133 -23.04 5.50 -7.19
CA GLU A 133 -23.33 6.08 -8.50
C GLU A 133 -24.71 6.73 -8.57
N ASP A 134 -25.74 6.00 -8.11
CA ASP A 134 -27.13 6.45 -8.11
C ASP A 134 -27.32 7.69 -7.23
N ALA A 135 -26.71 7.70 -6.04
CA ALA A 135 -26.73 8.86 -5.17
C ALA A 135 -26.10 10.08 -5.86
N ALA A 136 -24.97 9.92 -6.53
CA ALA A 136 -24.33 11.02 -7.25
C ALA A 136 -25.17 11.52 -8.44
N LEU A 137 -25.71 10.61 -9.25
CA LEU A 137 -26.56 10.92 -10.41
C LEU A 137 -27.91 11.56 -10.03
N SER A 138 -28.37 11.36 -8.78
CA SER A 138 -29.61 11.98 -8.29
C SER A 138 -29.51 13.51 -8.11
N HIS A 139 -28.30 14.08 -8.08
CA HIS A 139 -28.11 15.52 -7.94
C HIS A 139 -28.37 16.27 -9.25
N LYS A 140 -29.26 17.27 -9.19
CA LYS A 140 -29.51 18.16 -10.32
C LYS A 140 -28.22 18.87 -10.75
N GLY A 141 -27.88 18.77 -12.03
CA GLY A 141 -26.68 19.37 -12.62
C GLY A 141 -25.56 18.36 -12.89
N ILE A 142 -25.63 17.17 -12.30
CA ILE A 142 -24.82 16.04 -12.75
C ILE A 142 -25.40 15.54 -14.08
N LYS A 143 -24.55 15.50 -15.11
CA LYS A 143 -24.92 15.13 -16.48
C LYS A 143 -24.74 13.63 -16.73
N THR A 144 -23.64 13.07 -16.24
CA THR A 144 -23.32 11.66 -16.45
C THR A 144 -22.34 11.15 -15.38
N SER A 145 -22.15 9.84 -15.36
CA SER A 145 -21.17 9.15 -14.53
C SER A 145 -20.00 8.68 -15.39
N ASP A 146 -18.81 8.76 -14.83
CA ASP A 146 -17.59 8.16 -15.38
C ASP A 146 -17.24 6.84 -14.69
N GLY A 147 -18.08 6.40 -13.75
CA GLY A 147 -18.06 5.08 -13.15
C GLY A 147 -18.14 5.10 -11.63
N ALA A 148 -18.42 3.95 -11.07
CA ALA A 148 -18.29 3.66 -9.64
C ALA A 148 -17.65 2.30 -9.43
N ASP A 149 -16.79 2.24 -8.42
CA ASP A 149 -16.03 1.04 -8.08
C ASP A 149 -16.31 0.65 -6.64
N ALA A 150 -16.46 -0.64 -6.39
CA ALA A 150 -16.44 -1.19 -5.05
C ALA A 150 -15.61 -2.47 -5.02
N GLY A 151 -14.74 -2.57 -4.03
CA GLY A 151 -13.78 -3.65 -3.96
C GLY A 151 -13.50 -4.12 -2.54
N HIS A 152 -12.93 -5.31 -2.47
CA HIS A 152 -12.39 -5.92 -1.27
C HIS A 152 -11.08 -6.64 -1.63
N SER A 153 -10.07 -6.52 -0.78
CA SER A 153 -8.80 -7.21 -0.95
C SER A 153 -8.24 -7.69 0.37
N ILE A 154 -7.53 -8.82 0.33
CA ILE A 154 -6.74 -9.36 1.44
C ILE A 154 -5.29 -9.46 0.98
N VAL A 155 -4.38 -9.09 1.86
CA VAL A 155 -2.95 -9.35 1.70
C VAL A 155 -2.46 -10.16 2.90
N ASP A 156 -1.84 -11.30 2.62
CA ASP A 156 -1.10 -12.08 3.60
C ASP A 156 0.40 -11.84 3.37
N VAL A 157 1.12 -11.44 4.41
CA VAL A 157 2.58 -11.26 4.39
C VAL A 157 3.22 -12.19 5.41
N LEU A 158 4.32 -12.84 5.04
CA LEU A 158 5.17 -13.61 5.94
C LEU A 158 6.63 -13.29 5.64
N ILE A 159 7.38 -12.89 6.65
CA ILE A 159 8.82 -12.63 6.55
C ILE A 159 9.55 -13.62 7.46
N GLY A 160 10.61 -14.22 6.93
CA GLY A 160 11.54 -15.07 7.66
C GLY A 160 12.98 -14.65 7.41
N THR A 161 13.83 -14.87 8.39
CA THR A 161 15.26 -14.55 8.31
C THR A 161 16.07 -15.69 8.90
N SER A 162 17.29 -15.87 8.38
CA SER A 162 18.23 -16.89 8.86
C SER A 162 18.71 -16.68 10.31
N ASN A 163 18.54 -15.47 10.87
CA ASN A 163 18.83 -15.17 12.28
C ASN A 163 17.59 -15.30 13.20
N GLY A 164 16.54 -15.97 12.74
CA GLY A 164 15.47 -16.47 13.60
C GLY A 164 14.25 -15.56 13.76
N PHE A 165 14.16 -14.46 13.02
CA PHE A 165 12.89 -13.74 12.89
C PHE A 165 11.96 -14.50 11.93
N LEU A 166 10.74 -14.79 12.36
CA LEU A 166 9.66 -15.35 11.55
C LEU A 166 8.33 -14.78 12.04
N ALA A 167 7.74 -13.88 11.26
CA ALA A 167 6.45 -13.28 11.58
C ALA A 167 5.68 -12.92 10.32
N GLY A 168 4.36 -12.88 10.45
CA GLY A 168 3.45 -12.57 9.37
C GLY A 168 2.20 -11.88 9.87
N TYR A 169 1.43 -11.34 8.94
CA TYR A 169 0.13 -10.74 9.21
C TYR A 169 -0.80 -10.88 8.03
N LYS A 170 -2.10 -10.81 8.32
CA LYS A 170 -3.14 -10.62 7.33
C LYS A 170 -3.60 -9.17 7.38
N ARG A 171 -4.00 -8.63 6.24
CA ARG A 171 -4.61 -7.32 6.17
C ARG A 171 -5.75 -7.31 5.17
N SER A 172 -6.91 -6.79 5.57
CA SER A 172 -8.02 -6.53 4.67
C SER A 172 -8.05 -5.06 4.25
N SER A 173 -8.73 -4.80 3.14
CA SER A 173 -9.10 -3.46 2.69
C SER A 173 -10.42 -3.54 1.95
N HIS A 174 -11.35 -2.66 2.28
CA HIS A 174 -12.57 -2.43 1.54
C HIS A 174 -12.56 -1.03 0.94
N GLY A 175 -13.18 -0.87 -0.22
CA GLY A 175 -13.27 0.41 -0.91
C GLY A 175 -14.62 0.61 -1.59
N VAL A 176 -15.01 1.88 -1.71
CA VAL A 176 -16.05 2.36 -2.62
C VAL A 176 -15.66 3.73 -3.15
N SER A 177 -15.91 3.98 -4.42
CA SER A 177 -15.68 5.29 -5.04
C SER A 177 -16.67 5.53 -6.17
N THR A 178 -16.87 6.81 -6.51
CA THR A 178 -17.59 7.18 -7.73
C THR A 178 -17.06 8.47 -8.31
N VAL A 179 -17.10 8.58 -9.63
CA VAL A 179 -16.66 9.72 -10.41
C VAL A 179 -17.82 10.19 -11.28
N VAL A 180 -18.16 11.47 -11.20
CA VAL A 180 -19.26 12.05 -11.97
C VAL A 180 -18.86 13.32 -12.69
N ILE A 181 -19.64 13.65 -13.72
CA ILE A 181 -19.40 14.78 -14.61
C ILE A 181 -20.61 15.70 -14.58
N ALA A 182 -20.38 16.98 -14.32
CA ALA A 182 -21.35 18.05 -14.45
C ALA A 182 -21.08 18.86 -15.72
N GLU A 183 -22.10 19.50 -16.27
CA GLU A 183 -21.96 20.40 -17.41
C GLU A 183 -22.72 21.70 -17.19
N GLN A 184 -22.07 22.82 -17.52
CA GLN A 184 -22.72 24.12 -17.59
C GLN A 184 -22.17 24.89 -18.80
N ASP A 185 -23.05 25.45 -19.63
CA ASP A 185 -22.69 26.29 -20.77
C ASP A 185 -21.68 25.64 -21.74
N GLY A 186 -21.76 24.32 -21.92
CA GLY A 186 -20.84 23.54 -22.76
C GLY A 186 -19.48 23.23 -22.12
N HIS A 187 -19.26 23.63 -20.87
CA HIS A 187 -18.09 23.28 -20.08
C HIS A 187 -18.39 22.10 -19.17
N MET A 188 -17.57 21.06 -19.26
CA MET A 188 -17.67 19.86 -18.42
C MET A 188 -16.66 19.91 -17.29
N GLU A 189 -17.10 19.59 -16.09
CA GLU A 189 -16.27 19.43 -14.90
C GLU A 189 -16.43 18.03 -14.34
N ARG A 190 -15.32 17.48 -13.82
CA ARG A 190 -15.23 16.12 -13.28
C ARG A 190 -14.57 16.16 -11.91
N ASP A 191 -15.18 15.48 -10.96
CA ASP A 191 -14.59 15.20 -9.65
C ASP A 191 -15.12 13.86 -9.13
N TYR A 192 -14.61 13.44 -7.97
CA TYR A 192 -14.88 12.14 -7.38
C TYR A 192 -14.89 12.22 -5.86
N ASP A 193 -15.41 11.17 -5.23
CA ASP A 193 -15.13 10.89 -3.83
C ASP A 193 -14.98 9.39 -3.60
N TYR A 194 -14.39 9.02 -2.46
CA TYR A 194 -14.14 7.62 -2.11
C TYR A 194 -14.06 7.43 -0.61
N SER A 195 -14.29 6.19 -0.18
CA SER A 195 -14.03 5.72 1.18
C SER A 195 -13.23 4.42 1.11
N ALA A 196 -12.25 4.29 2.00
CA ALA A 196 -11.45 3.08 2.16
C ALA A 196 -11.21 2.81 3.64
N ALA A 197 -11.30 1.55 4.04
CA ALA A 197 -11.12 1.13 5.43
C ALA A 197 -10.64 -0.32 5.51
N VAL A 198 -10.04 -0.69 6.65
CA VAL A 198 -9.67 -2.09 6.93
C VAL A 198 -10.92 -2.95 7.10
N TYR A 199 -11.93 -2.44 7.81
CA TYR A 199 -13.20 -3.12 8.05
C TYR A 199 -14.29 -2.55 7.16
N GLU A 200 -15.19 -3.42 6.67
CA GLU A 200 -16.36 -2.98 5.92
C GLU A 200 -17.24 -2.04 6.75
N SER A 201 -17.39 -2.32 8.05
CA SER A 201 -18.19 -1.50 8.98
C SER A 201 -17.72 -0.06 9.11
N ASP A 202 -16.45 0.19 8.78
CA ASP A 202 -15.80 1.47 8.98
C ASP A 202 -15.81 2.30 7.69
N LEU A 203 -16.39 1.78 6.60
CA LEU A 203 -16.63 2.54 5.38
C LEU A 203 -17.70 3.61 5.60
N GLN A 204 -17.49 4.77 4.99
CA GLN A 204 -18.58 5.73 4.80
C GLN A 204 -19.70 5.07 3.97
N PRO A 205 -20.99 5.39 4.26
CA PRO A 205 -22.10 4.94 3.44
C PRO A 205 -21.87 5.30 1.96
N ALA A 206 -22.16 4.36 1.06
CA ALA A 206 -21.94 4.55 -0.37
C ALA A 206 -22.70 5.77 -0.91
N GLU A 207 -23.91 6.01 -0.40
CA GLU A 207 -24.73 7.16 -0.74
C GLU A 207 -24.07 8.48 -0.33
N GLU A 208 -23.37 8.51 0.82
CA GLU A 208 -22.62 9.69 1.26
C GLU A 208 -21.43 9.96 0.33
N VAL A 209 -20.71 8.91 -0.08
CA VAL A 209 -19.64 9.02 -1.09
C VAL A 209 -20.18 9.59 -2.40
N GLY A 210 -21.33 9.11 -2.87
CA GLY A 210 -22.00 9.66 -4.06
C GLY A 210 -22.42 11.12 -3.92
N ASN A 211 -23.03 11.48 -2.79
CA ASN A 211 -23.43 12.86 -2.49
C ASN A 211 -22.22 13.81 -2.44
N ASN A 212 -21.11 13.37 -1.85
CA ASN A 212 -19.87 14.14 -1.81
C ASN A 212 -19.28 14.31 -3.21
N ALA A 213 -19.21 13.24 -4.01
CA ALA A 213 -18.71 13.29 -5.38
C ALA A 213 -19.50 14.31 -6.21
N ALA A 214 -20.83 14.24 -6.17
CA ALA A 214 -21.69 15.19 -6.87
C ALA A 214 -21.49 16.63 -6.39
N SER A 215 -21.50 16.86 -5.06
CA SER A 215 -21.31 18.19 -4.49
C SER A 215 -19.99 18.82 -4.92
N ARG A 216 -18.91 18.02 -4.96
CA ARG A 216 -17.58 18.46 -5.39
C ARG A 216 -17.55 18.78 -6.88
N THR A 217 -18.09 17.90 -7.71
CA THR A 217 -18.15 18.11 -9.17
C THR A 217 -18.93 19.38 -9.50
N LEU A 218 -20.08 19.60 -8.86
CA LEU A 218 -20.90 20.82 -9.06
C LEU A 218 -20.17 22.09 -8.60
N ALA A 219 -19.41 22.03 -7.51
CA ALA A 219 -18.65 23.17 -6.99
C ALA A 219 -17.53 23.65 -7.93
N ARG A 220 -17.16 22.85 -8.95
CA ARG A 220 -16.17 23.24 -9.97
C ARG A 220 -16.78 24.05 -11.12
N LEU A 221 -18.10 24.00 -11.30
CA LEU A 221 -18.76 24.69 -12.40
C LEU A 221 -18.52 26.20 -12.31
N GLY A 222 -18.21 26.81 -13.46
CA GLY A 222 -17.91 28.24 -13.53
C GLY A 222 -16.55 28.64 -12.93
N ALA A 223 -15.61 27.69 -12.75
CA ALA A 223 -14.25 28.01 -12.34
C ALA A 223 -13.61 29.06 -13.27
N GLN A 224 -12.97 30.06 -12.67
CA GLN A 224 -12.31 31.15 -13.38
C GLN A 224 -10.82 31.15 -13.11
N LYS A 225 -10.04 31.53 -14.13
CA LYS A 225 -8.60 31.72 -13.96
C LYS A 225 -8.33 32.92 -13.04
N PRO A 226 -7.63 32.75 -11.91
CA PRO A 226 -7.28 33.87 -11.05
C PRO A 226 -6.25 34.79 -11.72
N LYS A 227 -6.20 36.05 -11.29
CA LYS A 227 -5.13 36.98 -11.71
C LYS A 227 -3.79 36.49 -11.16
N THR A 228 -2.73 36.65 -11.95
CA THR A 228 -1.37 36.37 -11.49
C THR A 228 -1.00 37.28 -10.32
N GLY A 229 -0.51 36.71 -9.22
CA GLY A 229 -0.16 37.44 -8.02
C GLY A 229 0.26 36.53 -6.88
N LYS A 230 0.54 37.12 -5.72
CA LYS A 230 0.81 36.39 -4.48
C LYS A 230 -0.47 36.39 -3.63
N PHE A 231 -0.93 35.20 -3.27
CA PHE A 231 -2.12 35.00 -2.45
C PHE A 231 -1.83 33.98 -1.35
N PRO A 232 -2.49 34.07 -0.19
CA PRO A 232 -2.58 32.94 0.72
C PRO A 232 -3.22 31.74 0.01
N VAL A 233 -2.66 30.55 0.21
CA VAL A 233 -3.20 29.29 -0.34
C VAL A 233 -3.63 28.41 0.82
N ILE A 234 -4.88 27.97 0.79
CA ILE A 234 -5.41 27.00 1.74
C ILE A 234 -5.43 25.64 1.05
N TYR A 235 -4.77 24.66 1.64
CA TYR A 235 -4.79 23.28 1.17
C TYR A 235 -6.02 22.59 1.74
N ASP A 236 -6.89 22.10 0.86
CA ASP A 236 -7.99 21.20 1.26
C ASP A 236 -7.42 19.94 1.91
N ARG A 237 -8.19 19.32 2.82
CA ARG A 237 -7.78 18.10 3.54
C ARG A 237 -7.28 16.99 2.60
N ARG A 238 -7.88 16.84 1.40
CA ARG A 238 -7.51 15.79 0.43
C ARG A 238 -6.14 16.02 -0.20
N VAL A 239 -5.70 17.27 -0.31
CA VAL A 239 -4.38 17.61 -0.89
C VAL A 239 -3.33 17.87 0.19
N ALA A 240 -3.72 18.21 1.42
CA ALA A 240 -2.81 18.48 2.52
C ALA A 240 -1.89 17.28 2.84
N ALA A 241 -2.36 16.04 2.65
CA ALA A 241 -1.56 14.83 2.80
C ALA A 241 -0.32 14.79 1.88
N SER A 242 -0.35 15.49 0.74
CA SER A 242 0.81 15.59 -0.16
C SER A 242 2.00 16.31 0.48
N LEU A 243 1.75 17.22 1.44
CA LEU A 243 2.81 17.89 2.20
C LEU A 243 3.56 16.90 3.09
N VAL A 244 2.83 15.97 3.71
CA VAL A 244 3.40 14.87 4.50
C VAL A 244 4.24 13.97 3.60
N GLY A 245 3.72 13.58 2.44
CA GLY A 245 4.46 12.76 1.46
C GLY A 245 5.73 13.43 0.95
N THR A 246 5.67 14.75 0.69
CA THR A 246 6.84 15.55 0.29
C THR A 246 7.90 15.53 1.40
N MET A 247 7.49 15.70 2.66
CA MET A 247 8.41 15.61 3.79
C MET A 247 9.01 14.22 3.94
N ALA A 248 8.20 13.16 3.92
CA ALA A 248 8.67 11.78 4.02
C ALA A 248 9.72 11.46 2.94
N GLY A 249 9.47 11.89 1.70
CA GLY A 249 10.45 11.76 0.60
C GLY A 249 11.74 12.56 0.85
N ALA A 250 11.63 13.76 1.39
CA ALA A 250 12.78 14.61 1.69
C ALA A 250 13.67 14.08 2.83
N ILE A 251 13.13 13.30 3.77
CA ILE A 251 13.92 12.70 4.87
C ILE A 251 14.25 11.23 4.64
N ASN A 252 13.90 10.67 3.47
CA ASN A 252 14.17 9.28 3.14
C ASN A 252 15.68 9.00 3.11
N GLY A 253 16.13 7.95 3.83
CA GLY A 253 17.55 7.63 3.98
C GLY A 253 18.29 7.47 2.66
N ALA A 254 17.66 6.91 1.63
CA ALA A 254 18.26 6.73 0.31
C ALA A 254 18.39 8.06 -0.45
N ALA A 255 17.47 9.00 -0.26
CA ALA A 255 17.57 10.35 -0.83
C ALA A 255 18.67 11.16 -0.13
N ILE A 256 18.83 11.00 1.19
CA ILE A 256 19.91 11.64 1.95
C ILE A 256 21.28 11.09 1.54
N SER A 257 21.45 9.76 1.52
CA SER A 257 22.73 9.11 1.22
C SER A 257 23.21 9.41 -0.20
N ARG A 258 22.30 9.46 -1.17
CA ARG A 258 22.59 9.88 -2.56
C ARG A 258 22.73 11.40 -2.74
N GLY A 259 22.43 12.19 -1.71
CA GLY A 259 22.49 13.65 -1.77
C GLY A 259 21.45 14.30 -2.68
N THR A 260 20.34 13.62 -2.97
CA THR A 260 19.28 14.11 -3.86
C THR A 260 18.17 14.86 -3.11
N SER A 261 18.23 14.90 -1.78
CA SER A 261 17.26 15.62 -0.95
C SER A 261 17.69 17.05 -0.67
N PHE A 262 16.73 17.99 -0.73
CA PHE A 262 16.91 19.36 -0.27
C PHE A 262 17.06 19.50 1.26
N LEU A 263 16.79 18.43 2.03
CA LEU A 263 16.92 18.39 3.49
C LEU A 263 18.15 17.62 3.99
N LYS A 264 19.07 17.22 3.10
CA LYS A 264 20.28 16.44 3.44
C LYS A 264 21.03 16.94 4.69
N ASP A 265 21.24 18.25 4.79
CA ASP A 265 22.01 18.85 5.87
C ASP A 265 21.13 19.52 6.94
N SER A 266 19.89 19.04 7.10
CA SER A 266 18.88 19.67 7.96
C SER A 266 18.53 18.89 9.23
N LEU A 267 19.24 17.80 9.53
CA LEU A 267 19.02 17.05 10.78
C LEU A 267 19.24 17.97 12.00
N GLY A 268 18.26 18.01 12.90
CA GLY A 268 18.27 18.89 14.09
C GLY A 268 17.91 20.36 13.82
N LYS A 269 17.63 20.74 12.57
CA LYS A 269 17.20 22.11 12.22
C LYS A 269 15.68 22.20 12.11
N GLN A 270 15.14 23.36 12.47
CA GLN A 270 13.72 23.64 12.26
C GLN A 270 13.47 23.95 10.77
N VAL A 271 12.73 23.06 10.09
CA VAL A 271 12.40 23.18 8.65
C VAL A 271 10.93 23.53 8.38
N THR A 272 10.10 23.55 9.43
CA THR A 272 8.66 23.87 9.38
C THR A 272 8.31 24.96 10.40
N SER A 273 7.10 25.52 10.34
CA SER A 273 6.60 26.41 11.38
C SER A 273 6.52 25.70 12.74
N LYS A 274 6.73 26.41 13.86
CA LYS A 274 6.69 25.82 15.23
C LYS A 274 5.38 25.11 15.58
N GLY A 275 4.27 25.50 14.96
CA GLY A 275 2.96 24.89 15.19
C GLY A 275 2.69 23.65 14.33
N LEU A 276 3.63 23.19 13.50
CA LEU A 276 3.47 22.05 12.62
C LEU A 276 4.39 20.91 13.05
N CYS A 277 3.78 19.80 13.43
CA CYS A 277 4.47 18.55 13.77
C CYS A 277 3.98 17.44 12.84
N PHE A 278 4.91 16.70 12.24
CA PHE A 278 4.61 15.47 11.52
C PHE A 278 4.87 14.30 12.46
N VAL A 279 3.89 13.40 12.58
CA VAL A 279 3.96 12.22 13.45
C VAL A 279 3.76 11.00 12.56
N ASP A 280 4.70 10.06 12.64
CA ASP A 280 4.52 8.71 12.14
C ASP A 280 4.08 7.82 13.31
N ASP A 281 2.98 7.11 13.13
CA ASP A 281 2.38 6.22 14.13
C ASP A 281 1.95 4.93 13.42
N PRO A 282 2.85 3.93 13.34
CA PRO A 282 2.59 2.67 12.64
C PRO A 282 1.70 1.72 13.46
N LEU A 283 1.44 2.04 14.73
CA LEU A 283 0.72 1.18 15.68
C LEU A 283 -0.76 1.56 15.84
N ARG A 284 -1.30 2.36 14.91
CA ARG A 284 -2.71 2.71 14.90
C ARG A 284 -3.56 1.48 14.61
N SER A 285 -4.45 1.13 15.53
CA SER A 285 -5.44 0.07 15.28
C SER A 285 -6.28 0.41 14.05
N ARG A 286 -6.50 -0.59 13.17
CA ARG A 286 -7.23 -0.47 11.89
C ARG A 286 -6.68 0.59 10.93
N GLY A 287 -5.44 1.04 11.11
CA GLY A 287 -4.86 2.05 10.24
C GLY A 287 -4.51 1.51 8.85
N LEU A 288 -4.89 2.24 7.79
CA LEU A 288 -4.50 1.90 6.41
C LEU A 288 -2.98 1.98 6.17
N GLY A 289 -2.22 2.60 7.06
CA GLY A 289 -0.75 2.66 7.01
C GLY A 289 -0.06 1.75 8.02
N SER A 290 -0.80 1.07 8.88
CA SER A 290 -0.24 0.39 10.05
C SER A 290 0.64 -0.79 9.67
N ARG A 291 1.70 -1.00 10.46
CA ARG A 291 2.73 -2.01 10.25
C ARG A 291 3.11 -2.62 11.59
N LEU A 292 3.21 -3.96 11.63
CA LEU A 292 3.66 -4.68 12.82
C LEU A 292 5.19 -4.73 12.91
N PHE A 293 5.84 -4.71 11.75
CA PHE A 293 7.28 -4.72 11.53
C PHE A 293 7.56 -4.23 10.10
N ASP A 294 8.79 -3.80 9.83
CA ASP A 294 9.22 -3.38 8.50
C ASP A 294 9.66 -4.55 7.59
N GLY A 295 10.14 -4.25 6.39
CA GLY A 295 10.59 -5.26 5.42
C GLY A 295 11.82 -6.06 5.85
N GLU A 296 12.47 -5.68 6.95
CA GLU A 296 13.68 -6.33 7.49
C GLU A 296 13.43 -6.96 8.87
N GLY A 297 12.18 -6.96 9.33
CA GLY A 297 11.76 -7.56 10.58
C GLY A 297 12.02 -6.70 11.81
N LEU A 298 12.31 -5.40 11.66
CA LEU A 298 12.44 -4.47 12.77
C LEU A 298 11.04 -4.04 13.26
N ALA A 299 10.95 -3.74 14.56
CA ALA A 299 9.70 -3.24 15.13
C ALA A 299 9.31 -1.89 14.51
N GLY A 300 8.00 -1.72 14.27
CA GLY A 300 7.40 -0.44 13.87
C GLY A 300 7.44 0.59 14.98
#